data_AF-A0A6H9TAF7-F1
#
_entry.id   AF-A0A6H9TAF7-F1
#
_cell.length_a   1.000
_cell.length_b   1.000
_cell.length_c   1.000
_cell.angle_alpha   90.00
_cell.angle_beta   90.00
_cell.angle_gamma   90.00
#
_symmetry.space_group_name_H-M   'P 1'
#
loop_
_entity.id
_entity.type
_entity.pdbx_description
1 polymer ?
#
loop_
_entity_poly.entity_id
_entity_poly.type
_entity_poly.pdbx_seq_one_letter_code
_entity_poly.pdbx_strand_id
1 'polypeptide(L)'
;MDAEKIRRITYGFDAAMRHIPEVADKIRNRVKPINLKRCYDGLARDHVVVGFYDYFVNGNLSSLKNNLYVSCVIELASLGVGDSGFELETPDYLLYSMLSDSDAMVREFEVASPQGFVSAREDPLNNQFYVHMFQLAMAGDDVSLSDKIRRMAKSGRKPLRSQCERGEDFFSTLIRGDKEELEKIIFVDAAGKLEHVYTEDYFSFVAVLEAKLCWRRGIRVEVDHPLVPMELMPVKPLDHYDDVYDFMKPGWVPPSQGLIDRVSRWFKT
;
A
#
# COMPACT_ATOMS: atom_id res chain seq x y z
N MET A 1 4.14 -23.58 1.51
CA MET A 1 4.53 -23.02 0.18
C MET A 1 5.31 -24.08 -0.58
N ASP A 2 5.15 -24.14 -1.90
CA ASP A 2 5.97 -25.04 -2.73
C ASP A 2 7.40 -24.48 -2.94
N ALA A 3 8.29 -25.33 -3.45
CA ALA A 3 9.72 -25.02 -3.61
C ALA A 3 10.02 -24.00 -4.73
N GLU A 4 9.15 -23.83 -5.72
CA GLU A 4 9.32 -22.83 -6.78
C GLU A 4 8.99 -21.43 -6.25
N LYS A 5 7.89 -21.34 -5.51
CA LYS A 5 7.45 -20.13 -4.81
C LYS A 5 8.49 -19.63 -3.81
N ILE A 6 9.04 -20.52 -2.97
CA ILE A 6 10.13 -20.17 -2.02
C ILE A 6 11.35 -19.60 -2.77
N ARG A 7 11.72 -20.20 -3.91
CA ARG A 7 12.85 -19.71 -4.73
C ARG A 7 12.58 -18.31 -5.30
N ARG A 8 11.39 -18.06 -5.83
CA ARG A 8 11.01 -16.73 -6.36
C ARG A 8 11.03 -15.65 -5.27
N ILE A 9 10.44 -15.94 -4.12
CA ILE A 9 10.43 -15.06 -2.95
C ILE A 9 11.85 -14.73 -2.49
N THR A 10 12.72 -15.75 -2.37
CA THR A 10 14.12 -15.57 -1.96
C THR A 10 14.91 -14.74 -2.97
N TYR A 11 14.74 -14.99 -4.27
CA TYR A 11 15.39 -14.18 -5.31
C TYR A 11 14.95 -12.71 -5.27
N GLY A 12 13.65 -12.46 -5.07
CA GLY A 12 13.11 -11.10 -4.92
C GLY A 12 13.72 -10.38 -3.73
N PHE A 13 13.82 -11.07 -2.59
CA PHE A 13 14.48 -10.55 -1.39
C PHE A 13 15.96 -10.21 -1.64
N ASP A 14 16.74 -11.12 -2.22
CA ASP A 14 18.16 -10.88 -2.51
C ASP A 14 18.38 -9.74 -3.52
N ALA A 15 17.44 -9.54 -4.44
CA ALA A 15 17.46 -8.41 -5.36
C ALA A 15 17.18 -7.09 -4.63
N ALA A 16 16.13 -7.05 -3.80
CA ALA A 16 15.76 -5.88 -3.00
C ALA A 16 16.90 -5.46 -2.05
N MET A 17 17.49 -6.41 -1.33
CA MET A 17 18.59 -6.15 -0.40
C MET A 17 19.84 -5.57 -1.07
N ARG A 18 20.10 -5.90 -2.34
CA ARG A 18 21.19 -5.29 -3.13
C ARG A 18 20.81 -3.92 -3.68
N HIS A 19 19.56 -3.74 -4.11
CA HIS A 19 19.10 -2.53 -4.76
C HIS A 19 18.87 -1.37 -3.79
N ILE A 20 18.37 -1.63 -2.57
CA ILE A 20 18.13 -0.63 -1.52
C ILE A 20 19.34 0.30 -1.30
N PRO A 21 20.54 -0.19 -0.96
CA PRO A 21 21.69 0.69 -0.70
C PRO A 21 22.12 1.46 -1.96
N GLU A 22 22.05 0.85 -3.14
CA GLU A 22 22.40 1.50 -4.41
C GLU A 22 21.47 2.68 -4.72
N VAL A 23 20.16 2.48 -4.58
CA VAL A 23 19.16 3.52 -4.85
C VAL A 23 19.19 4.60 -3.77
N ALA A 24 19.32 4.23 -2.50
CA ALA A 24 19.44 5.18 -1.40
C ALA A 24 20.67 6.08 -1.60
N ASP A 25 21.82 5.52 -1.97
CA ASP A 25 23.02 6.30 -2.27
C ASP A 25 22.79 7.23 -3.48
N LYS A 26 22.16 6.71 -4.54
CA LYS A 26 21.86 7.50 -5.74
C LYS A 26 20.96 8.71 -5.43
N ILE A 27 19.92 8.53 -4.60
CA ILE A 27 19.02 9.59 -4.16
C ILE A 27 19.79 10.60 -3.30
N ARG A 28 20.49 10.10 -2.27
CA ARG A 28 21.27 10.90 -1.31
C ARG A 28 22.29 11.77 -2.02
N ASN A 29 23.02 11.21 -2.98
CA ASN A 29 24.10 11.89 -3.68
C ASN A 29 23.64 12.58 -4.97
N ARG A 30 22.35 12.58 -5.34
CA ARG A 30 21.82 13.14 -6.61
C ARG A 30 22.71 12.81 -7.83
N VAL A 31 23.14 11.56 -7.94
CA VAL A 31 24.05 11.11 -9.01
C VAL A 31 23.32 11.19 -10.36
N LYS A 32 23.74 12.11 -11.23
CA LYS A 32 23.12 12.31 -12.56
C LYS A 32 23.58 11.27 -13.59
N PRO A 33 22.71 10.81 -14.50
CA PRO A 33 21.28 11.15 -14.61
C PRO A 33 20.44 10.43 -13.53
N ILE A 34 19.48 11.16 -12.95
CA ILE A 34 18.58 10.65 -11.92
C ILE A 34 17.13 10.93 -12.30
N ASN A 35 16.28 9.92 -12.15
CA ASN A 35 14.84 10.05 -12.17
C ASN A 35 14.35 9.76 -10.76
N LEU A 36 14.03 10.81 -10.00
CA LEU A 36 13.73 10.69 -8.57
C LEU A 36 12.49 9.86 -8.30
N LYS A 37 11.42 10.07 -9.09
CA LYS A 37 10.20 9.26 -8.97
C LYS A 37 10.52 7.78 -9.12
N ARG A 38 11.22 7.37 -10.18
CA ARG A 38 11.60 5.95 -10.37
C ARG A 38 12.47 5.40 -9.24
N CYS A 39 13.35 6.22 -8.68
CA CYS A 39 14.16 5.81 -7.53
C CYS A 39 13.29 5.62 -6.27
N TYR A 40 12.37 6.54 -5.98
CA TYR A 40 11.44 6.38 -4.85
C TYR A 40 10.49 5.19 -5.06
N ASP A 41 9.87 5.05 -6.24
CA ASP A 41 8.98 3.93 -6.56
C ASP A 41 9.70 2.58 -6.40
N GLY A 42 10.97 2.50 -6.84
CA GLY A 42 11.80 1.30 -6.68
C GLY A 42 12.14 1.01 -5.22
N LEU A 43 12.60 2.02 -4.49
CA LEU A 43 12.99 1.87 -3.09
C LEU A 43 11.80 1.52 -2.18
N ALA A 44 10.64 2.15 -2.41
CA ALA A 44 9.41 1.84 -1.68
C ALA A 44 9.00 0.37 -1.90
N ARG A 45 9.09 -0.11 -3.14
CA ARG A 45 8.78 -1.50 -3.49
C ARG A 45 9.74 -2.50 -2.83
N ASP A 46 11.04 -2.20 -2.81
CA ASP A 46 12.02 -3.08 -2.18
C ASP A 46 11.73 -3.28 -0.70
N HIS A 47 11.31 -2.22 0.00
CA HIS A 47 10.87 -2.32 1.39
C HIS A 47 9.64 -3.23 1.55
N VAL A 48 8.65 -3.17 0.65
CA VAL A 48 7.51 -4.11 0.67
C VAL A 48 7.99 -5.56 0.55
N VAL A 49 8.91 -5.83 -0.40
CA VAL A 49 9.47 -7.17 -0.61
C VAL A 49 10.21 -7.68 0.64
N VAL A 50 11.04 -6.84 1.25
CA VAL A 50 11.77 -7.18 2.49
C VAL A 50 10.79 -7.44 3.64
N GLY A 51 9.80 -6.57 3.83
CA GLY A 51 8.79 -6.73 4.88
C GLY A 51 7.99 -8.03 4.73
N PHE A 52 7.54 -8.36 3.52
CA PHE A 52 6.83 -9.63 3.27
C PHE A 52 7.71 -10.84 3.48
N TYR A 53 8.95 -10.81 3.01
CA TYR A 53 9.90 -11.91 3.27
C TYR A 53 10.07 -12.12 4.78
N ASP A 54 10.34 -11.05 5.53
CA ASP A 54 10.60 -11.13 6.96
C ASP A 54 9.42 -11.69 7.75
N TYR A 55 8.18 -11.35 7.40
CA TYR A 55 7.02 -11.94 8.07
C TYR A 55 6.71 -13.36 7.59
N PHE A 56 6.54 -13.57 6.28
CA PHE A 56 6.05 -14.86 5.77
C PHE A 56 7.11 -15.97 5.76
N VAL A 57 8.40 -15.61 5.77
CA VAL A 57 9.52 -16.57 5.81
C VAL A 57 10.16 -16.61 7.20
N ASN A 58 10.42 -15.46 7.81
CA ASN A 58 11.14 -15.37 9.09
C ASN A 58 10.22 -15.22 10.31
N GLY A 59 8.91 -15.05 10.14
CA GLY A 59 7.96 -14.88 11.24
C GLY A 59 8.07 -13.53 11.96
N ASN A 60 8.70 -12.52 11.35
CA ASN A 60 8.98 -11.23 11.97
C ASN A 60 7.93 -10.17 11.60
N LEU A 61 6.83 -10.15 12.36
CA LEU A 61 5.74 -9.18 12.19
C LEU A 61 6.20 -7.72 12.39
N SER A 62 7.08 -7.47 13.36
CA SER A 62 7.57 -6.11 13.61
C SER A 62 8.35 -5.56 12.41
N SER A 63 9.17 -6.40 11.78
CA SER A 63 9.90 -6.00 10.56
C SER A 63 8.95 -5.71 9.40
N LEU A 64 7.89 -6.51 9.22
CA LEU A 64 6.86 -6.22 8.22
C LEU A 64 6.26 -4.83 8.44
N LYS A 65 5.77 -4.54 9.65
CA LYS A 65 5.12 -3.26 9.95
C LYS A 65 6.04 -2.07 9.70
N ASN A 66 7.30 -2.17 10.14
CA ASN A 66 8.29 -1.13 9.95
C ASN A 66 8.61 -0.91 8.46
N ASN A 67 8.83 -1.98 7.71
CA ASN A 67 9.10 -1.89 6.27
C ASN A 67 7.92 -1.33 5.47
N LEU A 68 6.68 -1.71 5.80
CA LEU A 68 5.49 -1.13 5.17
C LEU A 68 5.34 0.36 5.52
N TYR A 69 5.61 0.75 6.76
CA TYR A 69 5.66 2.16 7.15
C TYR A 69 6.69 2.94 6.33
N VAL A 70 7.93 2.46 6.25
CA VAL A 70 9.01 3.10 5.48
C VAL A 70 8.66 3.18 4.00
N SER A 71 8.10 2.11 3.43
CA SER A 71 7.60 2.10 2.05
C SER A 71 6.57 3.20 1.81
N CYS A 72 5.59 3.34 2.71
CA CYS A 72 4.58 4.40 2.65
C CYS A 72 5.18 5.81 2.75
N VAL A 73 6.18 6.04 3.62
CA VAL A 73 6.92 7.33 3.69
C VAL A 73 7.55 7.66 2.33
N ILE A 74 8.19 6.68 1.70
CA ILE A 74 8.86 6.86 0.41
C ILE A 74 7.86 7.11 -0.72
N GLU A 75 6.73 6.42 -0.70
CA GLU A 75 5.66 6.63 -1.67
C GLU A 75 5.09 8.05 -1.59
N LEU A 76 4.83 8.57 -0.39
CA LEU A 76 4.38 9.97 -0.23
C LEU A 76 5.38 10.96 -0.84
N ALA A 77 6.69 10.71 -0.67
CA ALA A 77 7.72 11.51 -1.32
C ALA A 77 7.71 11.33 -2.85
N SER A 78 7.42 10.12 -3.36
CA SER A 78 7.25 9.86 -4.80
C SER A 78 6.08 10.63 -5.40
N LEU A 79 4.92 10.62 -4.73
CA LEU A 79 3.73 11.37 -5.11
C LEU A 79 3.99 12.87 -5.14
N GLY A 80 4.83 13.39 -4.24
CA GLY A 80 5.19 14.81 -4.20
C GLY A 80 6.14 15.27 -5.31
N VAL A 81 6.82 14.36 -6.01
CA VAL A 81 7.72 14.70 -7.15
C VAL A 81 7.17 14.27 -8.50
N GLY A 82 6.07 13.50 -8.52
CA GLY A 82 5.42 13.00 -9.71
C GLY A 82 4.29 13.91 -10.17
N ASP A 83 4.30 14.27 -11.46
CA ASP A 83 3.19 14.98 -12.12
C ASP A 83 2.37 14.02 -13.00
N SER A 84 2.35 12.72 -12.68
CA SER A 84 1.67 11.74 -13.53
C SER A 84 0.16 11.72 -13.29
N GLY A 85 -0.60 11.46 -14.34
CA GLY A 85 -2.06 11.28 -14.25
C GLY A 85 -2.49 9.94 -13.64
N PHE A 86 -1.55 9.06 -13.33
CA PHE A 86 -1.78 7.64 -13.01
C PHE A 86 -1.43 7.28 -11.56
N GLU A 87 -1.31 8.29 -10.69
CA GLU A 87 -1.05 8.03 -9.27
C GLU A 87 -2.30 7.44 -8.58
N LEU A 88 -2.06 6.55 -7.61
CA LEU A 88 -3.11 5.87 -6.82
C LEU A 88 -4.16 5.12 -7.67
N GLU A 89 -3.71 4.46 -8.75
CA GLU A 89 -4.56 3.56 -9.55
C GLU A 89 -4.94 2.26 -8.84
N THR A 90 -4.17 1.88 -7.83
CA THR A 90 -4.38 0.67 -7.03
C THR A 90 -4.34 1.02 -5.54
N PRO A 91 -5.07 0.29 -4.69
CA PRO A 91 -5.14 0.61 -3.26
C PRO A 91 -3.98 -0.02 -2.46
N ASP A 92 -2.86 -0.35 -3.11
CA ASP A 92 -1.66 -0.95 -2.49
C ASP A 92 -1.25 -0.24 -1.21
N TYR A 93 -1.02 1.06 -1.32
CA TYR A 93 -0.54 1.85 -0.18
C TYR A 93 -1.64 2.20 0.82
N LEU A 94 -2.92 2.04 0.46
CA LEU A 94 -4.00 2.02 1.45
C LEU A 94 -3.88 0.76 2.31
N LEU A 95 -3.65 -0.40 1.69
CA LEU A 95 -3.37 -1.63 2.43
C LEU A 95 -2.10 -1.52 3.27
N TYR A 96 -0.98 -1.11 2.67
CA TYR A 96 0.31 -1.08 3.36
C TYR A 96 0.32 -0.09 4.54
N SER A 97 -0.30 1.08 4.38
CA SER A 97 -0.46 2.02 5.50
C SER A 97 -1.29 1.41 6.63
N MET A 98 -2.38 0.70 6.33
CA MET A 98 -3.18 0.01 7.34
C MET A 98 -2.44 -1.17 7.99
N LEU A 99 -1.71 -1.99 7.22
CA LEU A 99 -0.94 -3.12 7.74
C LEU A 99 0.27 -2.69 8.57
N SER A 100 0.81 -1.49 8.34
CA SER A 100 1.84 -0.91 9.20
C SER A 100 1.34 -0.66 10.62
N ASP A 101 0.02 -0.49 10.81
CA ASP A 101 -0.63 -0.01 12.04
C ASP A 101 -0.18 1.39 12.50
N SER A 102 0.48 2.18 11.66
CA SER A 102 0.78 3.58 11.97
C SER A 102 -0.44 4.46 11.71
N ASP A 103 -1.11 4.91 12.77
CA ASP A 103 -2.26 5.82 12.65
C ASP A 103 -1.92 7.13 11.92
N ALA A 104 -0.69 7.62 12.07
CA ALA A 104 -0.22 8.78 11.32
C ALA A 104 -0.18 8.46 9.82
N MET A 105 0.40 7.33 9.43
CA MET A 105 0.50 6.94 8.03
C MET A 105 -0.85 6.63 7.39
N VAL A 106 -1.76 6.01 8.14
CA VAL A 106 -3.15 5.78 7.69
C VAL A 106 -3.82 7.10 7.35
N ARG A 107 -3.67 8.14 8.19
CA ARG A 107 -4.24 9.46 7.93
C ARG A 107 -3.65 10.15 6.70
N GLU A 108 -2.34 10.01 6.45
CA GLU A 108 -1.72 10.58 5.25
C GLU A 108 -2.34 9.98 3.97
N PHE A 109 -2.53 8.66 3.94
CA PHE A 109 -3.11 7.96 2.78
C PHE A 109 -4.63 8.10 2.67
N GLU A 110 -5.33 8.33 3.77
CA GLU A 110 -6.75 8.66 3.79
C GLU A 110 -7.06 9.93 2.97
N VAL A 111 -6.18 10.94 3.04
CA VAL A 111 -6.36 12.24 2.38
C VAL A 111 -5.48 12.44 1.15
N ALA A 112 -4.61 11.47 0.82
CA ALA A 112 -3.72 11.54 -0.33
C ALA A 112 -4.50 11.78 -1.62
N SER A 113 -4.18 12.87 -2.31
CA SER A 113 -4.91 13.30 -3.51
C SER A 113 -3.97 14.00 -4.51
N PRO A 114 -3.03 13.25 -5.12
CA PRO A 114 -2.14 13.79 -6.15
C PRO A 114 -2.92 14.31 -7.37
N GLN A 115 -2.29 15.15 -8.18
CA GLN A 115 -2.96 15.93 -9.23
C GLN A 115 -3.80 15.07 -10.22
N GLY A 116 -3.31 13.88 -10.61
CA GLY A 116 -4.03 12.95 -11.49
C GLY A 116 -5.25 12.27 -10.86
N PHE A 117 -5.31 12.20 -9.54
CA PHE A 117 -6.33 11.47 -8.80
C PHE A 117 -7.66 12.24 -8.71
N VAL A 118 -7.60 13.57 -8.60
CA VAL A 118 -8.76 14.42 -8.27
C VAL A 118 -9.93 14.28 -9.25
N SER A 119 -9.65 14.23 -10.56
CA SER A 119 -10.68 14.05 -11.58
C SER A 119 -11.00 12.57 -11.82
N ALA A 120 -9.98 11.71 -11.84
CA ALA A 120 -10.14 10.28 -12.10
C ALA A 120 -10.99 9.58 -11.03
N ARG A 121 -10.87 9.99 -9.76
CA ARG A 121 -11.64 9.44 -8.63
C ARG A 121 -13.13 9.70 -8.68
N GLU A 122 -13.58 10.55 -9.61
CA GLU A 122 -14.98 10.88 -9.82
C GLU A 122 -15.60 10.14 -11.02
N ASP A 123 -14.88 9.28 -11.73
CA ASP A 123 -15.46 8.45 -12.80
C ASP A 123 -15.56 6.97 -12.37
N PRO A 124 -16.77 6.39 -12.22
CA PRO A 124 -16.96 4.98 -11.85
C PRO A 124 -16.29 3.96 -12.77
N LEU A 125 -15.81 4.36 -13.94
CA LEU A 125 -15.08 3.50 -14.88
C LEU A 125 -13.56 3.51 -14.69
N ASN A 126 -13.03 4.41 -13.85
CA ASN A 126 -11.60 4.52 -13.52
C ASN A 126 -11.29 3.83 -12.19
N ASN A 127 -10.10 3.23 -12.09
CA ASN A 127 -9.70 2.50 -10.89
C ASN A 127 -9.58 3.42 -9.66
N GLN A 128 -9.15 4.67 -9.85
CA GLN A 128 -9.07 5.68 -8.81
C GLN A 128 -10.41 5.93 -8.10
N PHE A 129 -11.55 5.69 -8.77
CA PHE A 129 -12.85 5.78 -8.13
C PHE A 129 -13.01 4.74 -7.02
N TYR A 130 -12.58 3.50 -7.29
CA TYR A 130 -12.60 2.41 -6.32
C TYR A 130 -11.60 2.64 -5.19
N VAL A 131 -10.40 3.14 -5.51
CA VAL A 131 -9.41 3.56 -4.51
C VAL A 131 -9.97 4.65 -3.59
N HIS A 132 -10.69 5.63 -4.14
CA HIS A 132 -11.32 6.68 -3.33
C HIS A 132 -12.49 6.16 -2.49
N MET A 133 -13.22 5.12 -2.93
CA MET A 133 -14.20 4.45 -2.06
C MET A 133 -13.52 3.84 -0.82
N PHE A 134 -12.34 3.22 -0.97
CA PHE A 134 -11.56 2.76 0.17
C PHE A 134 -11.08 3.89 1.07
N GLN A 135 -10.59 5.01 0.52
CA GLN A 135 -10.21 6.18 1.33
C GLN A 135 -11.38 6.71 2.15
N LEU A 136 -12.58 6.83 1.57
CA LEU A 136 -13.78 7.26 2.29
C LEU A 136 -14.17 6.25 3.38
N ALA A 137 -14.05 4.96 3.09
CA ALA A 137 -14.29 3.91 4.09
C ALA A 137 -13.26 3.95 5.24
N MET A 138 -11.98 4.22 4.94
CA MET A 138 -10.93 4.43 5.94
C MET A 138 -11.23 5.64 6.82
N ALA A 139 -11.65 6.76 6.21
CA ALA A 139 -12.07 7.98 6.89
C ALA A 139 -13.36 7.82 7.71
N GLY A 140 -14.15 6.81 7.38
CA GLY A 140 -15.49 6.61 7.92
C GLY A 140 -16.51 7.63 7.45
N ASP A 141 -16.27 8.25 6.29
CA ASP A 141 -17.24 9.12 5.63
C ASP A 141 -18.28 8.28 4.87
N ASP A 142 -19.19 7.69 5.64
CA ASP A 142 -20.25 6.82 5.12
C ASP A 142 -21.24 7.58 4.22
N VAL A 143 -21.34 8.90 4.36
CA VAL A 143 -22.22 9.76 3.54
C VAL A 143 -21.67 9.86 2.12
N SER A 144 -20.40 10.25 1.97
CA SER A 144 -19.74 10.33 0.67
C SER A 144 -19.54 8.95 0.05
N LEU A 145 -19.24 7.93 0.87
CA LEU A 145 -19.12 6.55 0.40
C LEU A 145 -20.45 6.05 -0.17
N SER A 146 -21.56 6.29 0.52
CA SER A 146 -22.90 5.97 0.02
C SER A 146 -23.21 6.64 -1.31
N ASP A 147 -22.74 7.87 -1.53
CA ASP A 147 -22.90 8.53 -2.83
C ASP A 147 -22.12 7.84 -3.94
N LYS A 148 -20.86 7.45 -3.66
CA LYS A 148 -20.07 6.69 -4.62
C LYS A 148 -20.67 5.32 -4.94
N ILE A 149 -21.21 4.61 -3.95
CA ILE A 149 -21.93 3.35 -4.16
C ILE A 149 -23.10 3.55 -5.13
N ARG A 150 -23.92 4.60 -4.95
CA ARG A 150 -25.04 4.91 -5.87
C ARG A 150 -24.56 5.19 -7.30
N ARG A 151 -23.42 5.87 -7.45
CA ARG A 151 -22.84 6.17 -8.76
C ARG A 151 -22.24 4.93 -9.42
N MET A 152 -21.58 4.07 -8.64
CA MET A 152 -21.12 2.76 -9.08
C MET A 152 -22.28 1.88 -9.55
N ALA A 153 -23.40 1.86 -8.80
CA ALA A 153 -24.62 1.16 -9.18
C ALA A 153 -25.23 1.67 -10.50
N LYS A 154 -25.13 2.98 -10.81
CA LYS A 154 -25.67 3.56 -12.04
C LYS A 154 -24.77 3.35 -13.26
N SER A 155 -23.46 3.50 -13.10
CA SER A 155 -22.52 3.71 -14.22
C SER A 155 -21.24 2.88 -14.14
N GLY A 156 -21.10 2.00 -13.15
CA GLY A 156 -19.94 1.13 -12.99
C GLY A 156 -19.88 -0.04 -13.98
N ARG A 157 -18.78 -0.80 -13.90
CA ARG A 157 -18.60 -2.05 -14.64
C ARG A 157 -19.21 -3.23 -13.87
N LYS A 158 -19.68 -4.26 -14.59
CA LYS A 158 -20.05 -5.55 -13.99
C LYS A 158 -18.78 -6.32 -13.57
N PRO A 159 -18.81 -7.13 -12.49
CA PRO A 159 -19.98 -7.45 -11.66
C PRO A 159 -20.32 -6.39 -10.60
N LEU A 160 -19.36 -5.52 -10.23
CA LEU A 160 -19.48 -4.58 -9.11
C LEU A 160 -20.73 -3.69 -9.20
N ARG A 161 -21.06 -3.17 -10.39
CA ARG A 161 -22.31 -2.42 -10.61
C ARG A 161 -23.53 -3.15 -10.07
N SER A 162 -23.70 -4.42 -10.42
CA SER A 162 -24.89 -5.20 -10.04
C SER A 162 -24.87 -5.66 -8.58
N GLN A 163 -23.70 -5.67 -7.94
CA GLN A 163 -23.59 -5.85 -6.49
C GLN A 163 -24.03 -4.56 -5.77
N CYS A 164 -23.54 -3.39 -6.22
CA CYS A 164 -23.97 -2.10 -5.68
C CYS A 164 -25.45 -1.80 -5.89
N GLU A 165 -26.03 -2.15 -7.06
CA GLU A 165 -27.47 -2.04 -7.33
C GLU A 165 -28.31 -2.81 -6.31
N ARG A 166 -27.81 -3.96 -5.83
CA ARG A 166 -28.49 -4.83 -4.86
C ARG A 166 -28.08 -4.55 -3.41
N GLY A 167 -27.10 -3.69 -3.18
CA GLY A 167 -26.52 -3.44 -1.86
C GLY A 167 -25.73 -4.63 -1.30
N GLU A 168 -25.30 -5.55 -2.16
CA GLU A 168 -24.55 -6.78 -1.82
C GLU A 168 -23.03 -6.56 -1.94
N ASP A 169 -22.57 -5.37 -2.36
CA ASP A 169 -21.13 -5.09 -2.41
C ASP A 169 -20.52 -4.93 -1.01
N PHE A 170 -19.20 -5.04 -0.94
CA PHE A 170 -18.44 -4.90 0.30
C PHE A 170 -18.74 -3.60 1.04
N PHE A 171 -18.74 -2.45 0.36
CA PHE A 171 -18.90 -1.15 1.01
C PHE A 171 -20.31 -0.93 1.56
N SER A 172 -21.34 -1.34 0.81
CA SER A 172 -22.72 -1.32 1.30
C SER A 172 -22.86 -2.15 2.57
N THR A 173 -22.22 -3.32 2.61
CA THR A 173 -22.24 -4.25 3.75
C THR A 173 -21.44 -3.69 4.94
N LEU A 174 -20.30 -3.05 4.67
CA LEU A 174 -19.47 -2.36 5.66
C LEU A 174 -20.24 -1.25 6.38
N ILE A 175 -20.97 -0.41 5.64
CA ILE A 175 -21.79 0.67 6.22
C ILE A 175 -22.88 0.11 7.15
N ARG A 176 -23.47 -1.04 6.80
CA ARG A 176 -24.48 -1.70 7.64
C ARG A 176 -23.88 -2.36 8.89
N GLY A 177 -22.56 -2.57 8.93
CA GLY A 177 -21.90 -3.30 10.00
C GLY A 177 -22.24 -4.79 10.05
N ASP A 178 -22.65 -5.37 8.91
CA ASP A 178 -23.07 -6.77 8.83
C ASP A 178 -21.86 -7.70 8.79
N LYS A 179 -21.40 -8.11 9.97
CA LYS A 179 -20.20 -8.93 10.15
C LYS A 179 -20.26 -10.25 9.37
N GLU A 180 -21.37 -10.97 9.45
CA GLU A 180 -21.48 -12.31 8.85
C GLU A 180 -21.42 -12.24 7.33
N GLU A 181 -22.04 -11.22 6.74
CA GLU A 181 -22.00 -11.02 5.30
C GLU A 181 -20.62 -10.52 4.83
N LEU A 182 -19.96 -9.65 5.61
CA LEU A 182 -18.57 -9.25 5.34
C LEU A 182 -17.63 -10.45 5.33
N GLU A 183 -17.75 -11.36 6.30
CA GLU A 183 -16.93 -12.59 6.36
C GLU A 183 -17.13 -13.45 5.11
N LYS A 184 -18.37 -13.57 4.61
CA LYS A 184 -18.67 -14.32 3.37
C LYS A 184 -18.06 -13.65 2.15
N ILE A 185 -18.20 -12.33 2.00
CA ILE A 185 -17.64 -11.57 0.88
C ILE A 185 -16.11 -11.75 0.85
N ILE A 186 -15.46 -11.52 1.99
CA ILE A 186 -14.00 -11.63 2.12
C ILE A 186 -13.53 -13.07 1.83
N PHE A 187 -14.26 -14.08 2.30
CA PHE A 187 -13.93 -15.49 2.01
C PHE A 187 -14.02 -15.80 0.51
N VAL A 188 -15.06 -15.31 -0.17
CA VAL A 188 -15.21 -15.48 -1.63
C VAL A 188 -14.07 -14.81 -2.39
N ASP A 189 -13.69 -13.59 -1.99
CA ASP A 189 -12.58 -12.85 -2.61
C ASP A 189 -11.22 -13.50 -2.32
N ALA A 190 -11.08 -14.17 -1.16
CA ALA A 190 -9.89 -14.94 -0.83
C ALA A 190 -9.73 -16.20 -1.70
N ALA A 191 -10.85 -16.82 -2.09
CA ALA A 191 -10.89 -17.98 -2.99
C ALA A 191 -10.83 -17.60 -4.48
N GLY A 192 -10.92 -16.31 -4.79
CA GLY A 192 -10.81 -15.77 -6.14
C GLY A 192 -9.41 -15.94 -6.75
N LYS A 193 -9.29 -15.55 -8.02
CA LYS A 193 -8.01 -15.60 -8.71
C LYS A 193 -7.06 -14.54 -8.14
N LEU A 194 -5.83 -14.96 -7.82
CA LEU A 194 -4.76 -14.05 -7.45
C LEU A 194 -4.24 -13.36 -8.71
N GLU A 195 -4.28 -12.02 -8.73
CA GLU A 195 -3.83 -11.21 -9.86
C GLU A 195 -2.83 -10.12 -9.46
N HIS A 196 -2.53 -10.01 -8.16
CA HIS A 196 -1.69 -8.94 -7.64
C HIS A 196 -0.22 -9.36 -7.59
N VAL A 197 0.60 -8.77 -8.46
CA VAL A 197 1.99 -9.15 -8.74
C VAL A 197 2.88 -9.26 -7.49
N TYR A 198 2.67 -8.41 -6.48
CA TYR A 198 3.55 -8.35 -5.30
C TYR A 198 3.06 -9.16 -4.10
N THR A 199 1.78 -9.52 -4.08
CA THR A 199 1.15 -10.16 -2.90
C THR A 199 0.57 -11.53 -3.19
N GLU A 200 0.42 -11.92 -4.47
CA GLU A 200 -0.09 -13.25 -4.87
C GLU A 200 0.70 -14.40 -4.22
N ASP A 201 1.96 -14.16 -3.90
CA ASP A 201 2.81 -15.11 -3.21
C ASP A 201 2.63 -15.17 -1.70
N TYR A 202 1.86 -14.28 -1.12
CA TYR A 202 1.79 -14.14 0.33
C TYR A 202 0.35 -14.24 0.83
N PHE A 203 -0.59 -13.54 0.20
CA PHE A 203 -1.99 -13.45 0.63
C PHE A 203 -2.91 -12.98 -0.49
N SER A 204 -4.23 -13.11 -0.31
CA SER A 204 -5.21 -12.53 -1.23
C SER A 204 -5.32 -11.03 -0.95
N PHE A 205 -4.85 -10.21 -1.89
CA PHE A 205 -4.74 -8.77 -1.70
C PHE A 205 -6.06 -8.10 -1.29
N VAL A 206 -7.13 -8.36 -2.06
CA VAL A 206 -8.45 -7.75 -1.84
C VAL A 206 -9.01 -8.21 -0.50
N ALA A 207 -8.99 -9.51 -0.22
CA ALA A 207 -9.51 -10.06 1.02
C ALA A 207 -8.78 -9.51 2.26
N VAL A 208 -7.45 -9.34 2.20
CA VAL A 208 -6.67 -8.76 3.31
C VAL A 208 -6.94 -7.27 3.48
N LEU A 209 -7.08 -6.52 2.38
CA LEU A 209 -7.45 -5.09 2.41
C LEU A 209 -8.81 -4.89 3.09
N GLU A 210 -9.80 -5.66 2.67
CA GLU A 210 -11.15 -5.61 3.21
C GLU A 210 -11.21 -6.05 4.68
N ALA A 211 -10.59 -7.18 5.03
CA ALA A 211 -10.54 -7.66 6.41
C ALA A 211 -9.84 -6.66 7.34
N LYS A 212 -8.72 -6.08 6.90
CA LYS A 212 -7.99 -5.09 7.70
C LYS A 212 -8.82 -3.83 7.90
N LEU A 213 -9.52 -3.37 6.86
CA LEU A 213 -10.43 -2.23 6.94
C LEU A 213 -11.59 -2.50 7.91
N CYS A 214 -12.21 -3.69 7.87
CA CYS A 214 -13.25 -4.07 8.83
C CYS A 214 -12.75 -3.94 10.28
N TRP A 215 -11.57 -4.48 10.58
CA TRP A 215 -10.96 -4.37 11.92
C TRP A 215 -10.69 -2.93 12.32
N ARG A 216 -10.20 -2.11 11.39
CA ARG A 216 -10.01 -0.67 11.58
C ARG A 216 -11.32 0.08 11.83
N ARG A 217 -12.43 -0.41 11.29
CA ARG A 217 -13.80 0.08 11.51
C ARG A 217 -14.46 -0.51 12.75
N GLY A 218 -13.74 -1.31 13.54
CA GLY A 218 -14.25 -1.92 14.78
C GLY A 218 -15.06 -3.20 14.56
N ILE A 219 -15.15 -3.71 13.33
CA ILE A 219 -15.84 -4.94 12.97
C ILE A 219 -14.81 -6.06 12.91
N ARG A 220 -14.74 -6.87 13.97
CA ARG A 220 -13.80 -8.00 14.07
C ARG A 220 -14.30 -9.21 13.28
N VAL A 221 -14.10 -9.16 11.96
CA VAL A 221 -14.32 -10.29 11.05
C VAL A 221 -13.29 -11.39 11.31
N GLU A 222 -13.71 -12.63 11.21
CA GLU A 222 -12.89 -13.85 11.35
C GLU A 222 -13.06 -14.68 10.08
N VAL A 223 -12.00 -14.79 9.27
CA VAL A 223 -12.05 -15.48 7.97
C VAL A 223 -11.10 -16.67 7.99
N ASP A 224 -11.66 -17.88 7.96
CA ASP A 224 -10.89 -19.12 7.93
C ASP A 224 -10.41 -19.43 6.51
N HIS A 225 -9.38 -18.70 6.07
CA HIS A 225 -8.76 -18.93 4.77
C HIS A 225 -7.23 -18.74 4.84
N PRO A 226 -6.41 -19.66 4.30
CA PRO A 226 -4.95 -19.60 4.43
C PRO A 226 -4.30 -18.38 3.77
N LEU A 227 -5.00 -17.74 2.82
CA LEU A 227 -4.57 -16.49 2.18
C LEU A 227 -5.08 -15.22 2.88
N VAL A 228 -5.71 -15.35 4.05
CA VAL A 228 -6.12 -14.23 4.90
C VAL A 228 -5.43 -14.40 6.26
N PRO A 229 -4.19 -13.90 6.42
CA PRO A 229 -3.44 -14.04 7.67
C PRO A 229 -4.09 -13.21 8.79
N MET A 230 -4.96 -13.83 9.57
CA MET A 230 -5.73 -13.18 10.63
C MET A 230 -4.87 -12.49 11.70
N GLU A 231 -3.62 -12.92 11.89
CA GLU A 231 -2.65 -12.25 12.78
C GLU A 231 -2.37 -10.79 12.39
N LEU A 232 -2.52 -10.44 11.10
CA LEU A 232 -2.31 -9.08 10.62
C LEU A 232 -3.50 -8.14 10.88
N MET A 233 -4.68 -8.67 11.22
CA MET A 233 -5.91 -7.88 11.32
C MET A 233 -5.98 -6.98 12.57
N PRO A 234 -5.66 -7.47 13.79
CA PRO A 234 -5.60 -6.62 14.97
C PRO A 234 -4.75 -5.38 14.78
N VAL A 235 -5.29 -4.21 15.14
CA VAL A 235 -4.55 -2.94 15.09
C VAL A 235 -3.65 -2.84 16.32
N LYS A 236 -2.34 -3.03 16.11
CA LYS A 236 -1.31 -2.99 17.14
C LYS A 236 -0.09 -2.22 16.63
N PRO A 237 -0.07 -0.88 16.76
CA PRO A 237 1.07 -0.08 16.34
C PRO A 237 2.37 -0.53 17.02
N LEU A 238 3.50 -0.34 16.35
CA LEU A 238 4.81 -0.51 16.98
C LEU A 238 5.06 0.60 18.01
N ASP A 239 5.85 0.29 19.04
CA ASP A 239 6.34 1.28 20.00
C ASP A 239 7.19 2.38 19.32
N HIS A 240 7.89 1.99 18.24
CA HIS A 240 8.70 2.86 17.41
C HIS A 240 8.70 2.39 15.95
N TYR A 241 8.72 3.34 15.03
CA TYR A 241 8.96 3.13 13.60
C TYR A 241 10.25 3.84 13.21
N ASP A 242 11.09 3.17 12.44
CA ASP A 242 12.38 3.70 12.03
C ASP A 242 12.21 4.80 10.97
N ASP A 243 12.91 5.91 11.16
CA ASP A 243 13.15 6.90 10.11
C ASP A 243 14.49 6.60 9.44
N VAL A 244 14.43 5.84 8.34
CA VAL A 244 15.60 5.18 7.75
C VAL A 244 16.44 6.13 6.90
N TYR A 245 15.84 7.16 6.29
CA TYR A 245 16.50 7.95 5.25
C TYR A 245 16.61 9.42 5.63
N ASP A 246 17.86 9.89 5.76
CA ASP A 246 18.19 11.30 6.00
C ASP A 246 17.58 12.24 4.95
N PHE A 247 17.50 11.79 3.70
CA PHE A 247 16.93 12.55 2.59
C PHE A 247 15.41 12.71 2.61
N MET A 248 14.72 12.05 3.55
CA MET A 248 13.28 12.24 3.80
C MET A 248 13.01 13.24 4.92
N LYS A 249 14.03 13.69 5.65
CA LYS A 249 13.85 14.63 6.76
C LYS A 249 13.54 16.04 6.24
N PRO A 250 12.64 16.79 6.91
CA PRO A 250 12.36 18.17 6.55
C PRO A 250 13.63 19.02 6.48
N GLY A 251 13.75 19.82 5.41
CA GLY A 251 14.90 20.72 5.21
C GLY A 251 16.17 20.05 4.68
N TRP A 252 16.15 18.75 4.35
CA TRP A 252 17.27 18.12 3.69
C TRP A 252 17.53 18.71 2.30
N VAL A 253 18.80 18.98 2.00
CA VAL A 253 19.26 19.48 0.70
C VAL A 253 20.34 18.53 0.19
N PRO A 254 20.27 18.07 -1.08
CA PRO A 254 21.28 17.19 -1.61
C PRO A 254 22.65 17.87 -1.71
N PRO A 255 23.75 17.11 -1.59
CA PRO A 255 25.10 17.64 -1.75
C PRO A 255 25.33 18.17 -3.18
N SER A 256 26.11 19.24 -3.28
CA SER A 256 26.52 19.84 -4.55
C SER A 256 27.26 18.85 -5.44
N GLN A 257 27.01 18.95 -6.75
CA GLN A 257 27.61 18.07 -7.78
C GLN A 257 28.87 18.68 -8.43
N GLY A 258 29.45 19.71 -7.82
CA GLY A 258 30.67 20.37 -8.32
C GLY A 258 31.88 19.43 -8.30
N LEU A 259 32.85 19.66 -9.20
CA LEU A 259 34.06 18.85 -9.32
C LEU A 259 34.86 18.77 -8.00
N ILE A 260 34.96 19.88 -7.28
CA ILE A 260 35.69 19.98 -6.00
C ILE A 260 35.00 19.11 -4.92
N ASP A 261 33.67 19.07 -4.91
CA ASP A 261 32.88 18.32 -3.93
C ASP A 261 32.78 16.82 -4.25
N ARG A 262 33.02 16.43 -5.50
CA ARG A 262 33.17 15.02 -5.89
C ARG A 262 34.51 14.45 -5.42
N VAL A 263 35.58 15.24 -5.54
CA VAL A 263 36.93 14.85 -5.12
C VAL A 263 37.02 14.75 -3.60
N SER A 264 36.40 15.68 -2.86
CA SER A 264 36.39 15.63 -1.38
C SER A 264 35.67 14.41 -0.80
N ARG A 265 34.74 13.79 -1.54
CA ARG A 265 34.06 12.54 -1.15
C ARG A 265 34.95 11.30 -1.22
N TRP A 266 35.85 11.23 -2.21
CA TRP A 266 36.81 10.12 -2.33
C TRP A 266 37.84 10.09 -1.19
N PHE A 267 38.08 11.21 -0.53
CA PHE A 267 38.99 11.30 0.63
C PHE A 267 38.30 11.09 1.98
N LYS A 268 36.97 10.92 2.01
CA LYS A 268 36.16 10.70 3.23
C LYS A 268 35.61 9.28 3.38
N THR A 269 35.99 8.37 2.48
CA THR A 269 35.72 6.92 2.59
C THR A 269 36.99 6.23 3.05
#